data_AF-Q2GG93-F1
#
_entry.id   AF-Q2GG93-F1
#
_cell.length_a   1.000
_cell.length_b   1.000
_cell.length_c   1.000
_cell.angle_alpha   90.00
_cell.angle_beta   90.00
_cell.angle_gamma   90.00
#
_symmetry.space_group_name_H-M   'P 1'
#
loop_
_entity.id
_entity.type
_entity.pdbx_description
1 polymer ?
#
loop_
_entity_poly.entity_id
_entity_poly.type
_entity_poly.pdbx_seq_one_letter_code
_entity_poly.pdbx_strand_id
1 'polypeptide(L)'
;MLEKLGAEVVLLDYNVIVDFKKIKNESLEEAKDDISLLEKIEADKIQHAVHNFIKEHKINRIFIPGNYYNVDTEPYTPTPNRQLVTNAIVKIIEDNPKIHLIGVCGGLQGIMHAVGIEVIRVKKIIASQEAVAAHSISMPDPHRKDVGLHRLRVVPGSRLSSIISKYTKPDDNGWIAIYFPDAHGGVVNNSQENIKKIESLGYRIVGFSDDGIIEAIEDKNGNILFQDHPEALAINAIKGSDQDDNDNDNDIRRRQATLSAIAIINDFLYRN
;
A
#
# COMPACT_ATOMS: atom_id res chain seq x y z
N MET A 1 -13.56 0.87 9.82
CA MET A 1 -13.72 1.87 8.74
C MET A 1 -14.51 1.28 7.59
N LEU A 2 -13.99 0.24 6.93
CA LEU A 2 -14.60 -0.34 5.73
C LEU A 2 -16.04 -0.83 5.97
N GLU A 3 -16.32 -1.48 7.11
CA GLU A 3 -17.69 -1.88 7.49
C GLU A 3 -18.64 -0.69 7.62
N LYS A 4 -18.18 0.41 8.24
CA LYS A 4 -18.95 1.65 8.36
C LYS A 4 -19.18 2.33 7.00
N LEU A 5 -18.34 2.03 6.01
CA LEU A 5 -18.50 2.44 4.62
C LEU A 5 -19.31 1.42 3.82
N GLY A 6 -19.96 0.42 4.42
CA GLY A 6 -20.87 -0.50 3.75
C GLY A 6 -20.22 -1.77 3.18
N ALA A 7 -18.94 -2.02 3.44
CA ALA A 7 -18.29 -3.26 3.00
C ALA A 7 -18.52 -4.42 4.00
N GLU A 8 -18.72 -5.63 3.49
CA GLU A 8 -18.51 -6.84 4.29
C GLU A 8 -17.00 -7.08 4.41
N VAL A 9 -16.48 -7.17 5.63
CA VAL A 9 -15.05 -7.30 5.88
C VAL A 9 -14.73 -8.70 6.38
N VAL A 10 -13.82 -9.36 5.68
CA VAL A 10 -13.24 -10.63 6.09
C VAL A 10 -11.75 -10.40 6.39
N LEU A 11 -11.32 -10.77 7.59
CA LEU A 11 -9.91 -10.71 7.97
C LEU A 11 -9.19 -11.95 7.46
N LEU A 12 -8.10 -11.74 6.72
CA LEU A 12 -7.22 -12.81 6.29
C LEU A 12 -6.09 -12.96 7.32
N ASP A 13 -6.23 -13.93 8.22
CA ASP A 13 -5.11 -14.38 9.05
C ASP A 13 -4.31 -15.43 8.28
N TYR A 14 -3.12 -15.03 7.82
CA TYR A 14 -2.26 -15.88 7.00
C TYR A 14 -1.84 -17.16 7.74
N ASN A 15 -1.74 -17.17 9.07
CA ASN A 15 -1.38 -18.37 9.82
C ASN A 15 -2.56 -19.34 10.00
N VAL A 16 -3.79 -18.88 9.75
CA VAL A 16 -5.00 -19.71 9.78
C VAL A 16 -5.28 -20.28 8.39
N ILE A 17 -5.13 -19.48 7.35
CA ILE A 17 -5.49 -19.90 5.98
C ILE A 17 -4.39 -20.72 5.29
N VAL A 18 -3.14 -20.63 5.76
CA VAL A 18 -2.00 -21.35 5.18
C VAL A 18 -1.29 -22.14 6.28
N ASP A 19 -1.29 -23.46 6.15
CA ASP A 19 -0.46 -24.34 6.97
C ASP A 19 0.97 -24.40 6.41
N PHE A 20 1.76 -23.36 6.69
CA PHE A 20 3.14 -23.24 6.21
C PHE A 20 4.02 -24.42 6.62
N LYS A 21 3.79 -24.99 7.80
CA LYS A 21 4.58 -26.12 8.30
C LYS A 21 4.30 -27.38 7.48
N LYS A 22 3.02 -27.67 7.22
CA LYS A 22 2.62 -28.78 6.37
C LYS A 22 3.10 -28.59 4.94
N ILE A 23 2.90 -27.40 4.36
CA ILE A 23 3.37 -27.07 3.01
C ILE A 23 4.87 -27.31 2.90
N LYS A 24 5.67 -26.81 3.86
CA LYS A 24 7.12 -27.01 3.85
C LYS A 24 7.51 -28.49 3.88
N ASN A 25 6.91 -29.28 4.77
CA ASN A 25 7.22 -30.70 4.90
C ASN A 25 6.88 -31.49 3.62
N GLU A 26 5.68 -31.30 3.08
CA GLU A 26 5.26 -31.99 1.85
C GLU A 26 6.08 -31.53 0.64
N SER A 27 6.43 -30.24 0.56
CA SER A 27 7.20 -29.70 -0.56
C SER A 27 8.64 -30.20 -0.55
N LEU A 28 9.25 -30.41 0.62
CA LEU A 28 10.57 -31.03 0.75
C LEU A 28 10.59 -32.46 0.20
N GLU A 29 9.55 -33.25 0.50
CA GLU A 29 9.42 -34.61 -0.03
C GLU A 29 9.23 -34.62 -1.55
N GLU A 30 8.41 -33.71 -2.09
CA GLU A 30 8.15 -33.60 -3.53
C GLU A 30 9.36 -33.10 -4.32
N ALA A 31 10.14 -32.17 -3.75
CA ALA A 31 11.25 -31.52 -4.43
C ALA A 31 12.51 -32.41 -4.54
N LYS A 32 12.65 -33.45 -3.71
CA LYS A 32 13.80 -34.39 -3.72
C LYS A 32 15.16 -33.67 -3.76
N ASP A 33 15.35 -32.71 -2.87
CA ASP A 33 16.55 -31.87 -2.72
C ASP A 33 16.80 -30.82 -3.82
N ASP A 34 15.87 -30.61 -4.77
CA ASP A 34 15.93 -29.48 -5.72
C ASP A 34 15.35 -28.21 -5.09
N ILE A 35 16.23 -27.26 -4.74
CA ILE A 35 15.86 -26.00 -4.08
C ILE A 35 14.98 -25.11 -4.96
N SER A 36 15.26 -25.03 -6.26
CA SER A 36 14.46 -24.19 -7.17
C SER A 36 13.06 -24.76 -7.38
N LEU A 37 12.95 -26.09 -7.40
CA LEU A 37 11.67 -26.77 -7.45
C LEU A 37 10.90 -26.62 -6.12
N LEU A 38 11.60 -26.70 -4.98
CA LEU A 38 11.01 -26.52 -3.65
C LEU A 38 10.29 -25.17 -3.52
N GLU A 39 10.99 -24.06 -3.81
CA GLU A 39 10.41 -22.71 -3.71
C GLU A 39 9.17 -22.56 -4.60
N LYS A 40 9.19 -23.16 -5.79
CA LYS A 40 8.05 -23.15 -6.70
C LYS A 40 6.85 -23.92 -6.15
N ILE A 41 7.07 -25.13 -5.63
CA ILE A 41 6.00 -25.96 -5.05
C ILE A 41 5.37 -25.27 -3.85
N GLU A 42 6.19 -24.71 -2.94
CA GLU A 42 5.69 -23.97 -1.79
C GLU A 42 4.84 -22.77 -2.23
N ALA A 43 5.34 -21.96 -3.17
CA ALA A 43 4.62 -20.80 -3.70
C ALA A 43 3.28 -21.19 -4.34
N ASP A 44 3.25 -22.26 -5.13
CA ASP A 44 2.03 -22.74 -5.79
C ASP A 44 1.00 -23.25 -4.77
N LYS A 45 1.43 -23.97 -3.72
CA LYS A 45 0.54 -24.42 -2.62
C LYS A 45 -0.02 -23.25 -1.81
N ILE A 46 0.80 -22.25 -1.50
CA ILE A 46 0.38 -21.03 -0.81
C ILE A 46 -0.63 -20.25 -1.67
N GLN A 47 -0.32 -20.06 -2.96
CA GLN A 47 -1.22 -19.42 -3.91
C GLN A 47 -2.57 -20.15 -3.98
N HIS A 48 -2.57 -21.48 -4.02
CA HIS A 48 -3.79 -22.28 -4.03
C HIS A 48 -4.64 -22.05 -2.77
N ALA A 49 -4.03 -22.05 -1.58
CA ALA A 49 -4.72 -21.80 -0.32
C ALA A 49 -5.34 -20.39 -0.27
N VAL A 50 -4.58 -19.37 -0.64
CA VAL A 50 -5.05 -17.97 -0.69
C VAL A 50 -6.19 -17.82 -1.72
N HIS A 51 -6.05 -18.42 -2.90
CA HIS A 51 -7.06 -18.36 -3.94
C HIS A 51 -8.37 -19.04 -3.51
N ASN A 52 -8.30 -20.19 -2.84
CA ASN A 52 -9.47 -20.88 -2.30
C ASN A 52 -10.19 -20.01 -1.26
N PHE A 53 -9.45 -19.38 -0.35
CA PHE A 53 -10.02 -18.46 0.64
C PHE A 53 -10.75 -17.28 -0.02
N ILE A 54 -10.11 -16.62 -1.00
CA ILE A 54 -10.73 -15.52 -1.77
C ILE A 54 -12.02 -15.98 -2.44
N LYS A 55 -12.01 -17.17 -3.05
CA LYS A 55 -13.18 -17.73 -3.74
C LYS A 55 -14.32 -18.09 -2.78
N GLU A 56 -14.02 -18.76 -1.68
CA GLU A 56 -14.98 -19.18 -0.66
C GLU A 56 -15.73 -17.96 -0.08
N HIS A 57 -14.99 -16.91 0.25
CA HIS A 57 -15.52 -15.67 0.81
C HIS A 57 -15.96 -14.65 -0.26
N LYS A 58 -15.90 -15.00 -1.55
CA LYS A 58 -16.28 -14.14 -2.69
C LYS A 58 -15.60 -12.75 -2.65
N ILE A 59 -14.35 -12.71 -2.24
CA ILE A 59 -13.58 -11.48 -2.06
C ILE A 59 -13.31 -10.83 -3.42
N ASN A 60 -13.68 -9.56 -3.58
CA ASN A 60 -13.43 -8.74 -4.78
C ASN A 60 -12.64 -7.44 -4.47
N ARG A 61 -12.28 -7.22 -3.21
CA ARG A 61 -11.49 -6.11 -2.70
C ARG A 61 -10.47 -6.62 -1.70
N ILE A 62 -9.20 -6.31 -1.91
CA ILE A 62 -8.11 -6.67 -1.01
C ILE A 62 -7.42 -5.41 -0.54
N PHE A 63 -7.37 -5.21 0.77
CA PHE A 63 -6.65 -4.13 1.41
C PHE A 63 -5.42 -4.70 2.14
N ILE A 64 -4.23 -4.30 1.72
CA ILE A 64 -2.97 -4.69 2.38
C ILE A 64 -2.48 -3.47 3.20
N PRO A 65 -2.65 -3.47 4.54
CA PRO A 65 -2.30 -2.33 5.36
C PRO A 65 -0.80 -2.19 5.56
N GLY A 66 -0.38 -1.06 6.14
CA GLY A 66 0.99 -0.85 6.61
C GLY A 66 1.44 -1.90 7.61
N ASN A 67 2.76 -2.01 7.79
CA ASN A 67 3.37 -2.94 8.73
C ASN A 67 4.42 -2.19 9.55
N TYR A 68 4.50 -2.52 10.85
CA TYR A 68 5.60 -2.05 11.70
C TYR A 68 6.95 -2.66 11.27
N TYR A 69 6.93 -3.89 10.75
CA TYR A 69 8.12 -4.58 10.26
C TYR A 69 8.39 -4.22 8.79
N ASN A 70 9.59 -3.71 8.53
CA ASN A 70 10.04 -3.34 7.19
C ASN A 70 10.47 -4.60 6.44
N VAL A 71 10.19 -4.65 5.13
CA VAL A 71 10.58 -5.77 4.26
C VAL A 71 12.12 -5.90 4.14
N ASP A 72 12.85 -4.82 4.43
CA ASP A 72 14.29 -4.69 4.19
C ASP A 72 15.19 -4.89 5.43
N THR A 73 14.66 -5.37 6.57
CA THR A 73 15.47 -5.62 7.78
C THR A 73 15.13 -6.90 8.54
N GLU A 74 16.18 -7.59 9.01
CA GLU A 74 16.13 -8.67 10.01
C GLU A 74 15.79 -8.17 11.44
N PRO A 75 15.27 -9.04 12.34
CA PRO A 75 15.09 -10.48 12.19
C PRO A 75 13.67 -10.89 11.77
N TYR A 76 13.61 -12.06 11.15
CA TYR A 76 12.44 -12.76 10.60
C TYR A 76 11.17 -12.80 11.49
N THR A 77 10.01 -12.77 10.81
CA THR A 77 8.63 -13.08 11.26
C THR A 77 8.01 -12.02 12.18
N PRO A 78 6.88 -11.38 11.80
CA PRO A 78 5.86 -11.81 10.83
C PRO A 78 6.13 -11.50 9.34
N THR A 79 7.33 -11.03 8.98
CA THR A 79 7.71 -10.61 7.62
C THR A 79 7.63 -11.69 6.52
N PRO A 80 8.10 -12.95 6.69
CA PRO A 80 8.12 -13.92 5.58
C PRO A 80 6.74 -14.45 5.20
N ASN A 81 5.93 -14.93 6.15
CA ASN A 81 4.60 -15.48 5.85
C ASN A 81 3.68 -14.44 5.21
N ARG A 82 3.69 -13.20 5.74
CA ARG A 82 2.96 -12.09 5.14
C ARG A 82 3.46 -11.81 3.72
N GLN A 83 4.77 -11.81 3.49
CA GLN A 83 5.32 -11.58 2.15
C GLN A 83 4.95 -12.71 1.19
N LEU A 84 5.02 -13.98 1.61
CA LEU A 84 4.59 -15.13 0.81
C LEU A 84 3.11 -15.02 0.42
N VAL A 85 2.24 -14.65 1.36
CA VAL A 85 0.82 -14.40 1.07
C VAL A 85 0.64 -13.17 0.18
N THR A 86 1.42 -12.11 0.37
CA THR A 86 1.41 -10.92 -0.51
C THR A 86 1.79 -11.31 -1.95
N ASN A 87 2.84 -12.14 -2.12
CA ASN A 87 3.25 -12.66 -3.43
C ASN A 87 2.11 -13.45 -4.09
N ALA A 88 1.46 -14.33 -3.32
CA ALA A 88 0.30 -15.08 -3.79
C ALA A 88 -0.86 -14.16 -4.21
N ILE A 89 -1.21 -13.15 -3.39
CA ILE A 89 -2.26 -12.17 -3.70
C ILE A 89 -1.94 -11.43 -5.00
N VAL A 90 -0.72 -10.93 -5.17
CA VAL A 90 -0.30 -10.18 -6.37
C VAL A 90 -0.49 -11.05 -7.61
N LYS A 91 -0.01 -12.30 -7.59
CA LYS A 91 -0.16 -13.23 -8.72
C LYS A 91 -1.63 -13.54 -9.02
N ILE A 92 -2.47 -13.74 -8.00
CA ILE A 92 -3.91 -13.97 -8.16
C ILE A 92 -4.62 -12.77 -8.81
N ILE A 93 -4.25 -11.55 -8.42
CA ILE A 93 -4.85 -10.32 -8.96
C ILE A 93 -4.38 -10.05 -10.39
N GLU A 94 -3.12 -10.36 -10.71
CA GLU A 94 -2.62 -10.29 -12.10
C GLU A 94 -3.44 -11.19 -13.03
N ASP A 95 -3.84 -12.37 -12.56
CA ASP A 95 -4.69 -13.31 -13.30
C ASP A 95 -6.19 -12.98 -13.24
N ASN A 96 -6.62 -12.10 -12.32
CA ASN A 96 -8.03 -11.75 -12.10
C ASN A 96 -8.22 -10.24 -11.85
N PRO A 97 -8.33 -9.43 -12.91
CA PRO A 97 -8.45 -7.97 -12.79
C PRO A 97 -9.77 -7.50 -12.14
N LYS A 98 -10.72 -8.40 -11.87
CA LYS A 98 -11.98 -8.08 -11.17
C LYS A 98 -11.78 -7.89 -9.66
N ILE A 99 -10.65 -8.33 -9.12
CA ILE A 99 -10.28 -8.09 -7.72
C ILE A 99 -9.48 -6.78 -7.69
N HIS A 100 -9.94 -5.82 -6.90
CA HIS A 100 -9.23 -4.57 -6.71
C HIS A 100 -8.35 -4.63 -5.46
N LEU A 101 -7.23 -3.93 -5.52
CA LEU A 101 -6.17 -3.87 -4.54
C LEU A 101 -5.96 -2.43 -4.09
N ILE A 102 -5.73 -2.24 -2.81
CA ILE A 102 -5.04 -1.06 -2.28
C ILE A 102 -4.00 -1.55 -1.28
N GLY A 103 -2.77 -1.05 -1.45
CA GLY A 103 -1.65 -1.30 -0.56
C GLY A 103 -1.22 0.01 0.08
N VAL A 104 -1.01 0.01 1.39
CA VAL A 104 -0.57 1.19 2.15
C VAL A 104 0.74 0.92 2.85
N CYS A 105 1.71 1.83 2.78
CA CYS A 105 3.00 1.77 3.45
C CYS A 105 3.70 0.42 3.20
N GLY A 106 3.88 -0.41 4.23
CA GLY A 106 4.41 -1.77 4.10
C GLY A 106 3.59 -2.71 3.18
N GLY A 107 2.36 -2.35 2.82
CA GLY A 107 1.57 -2.99 1.77
C GLY A 107 2.07 -2.65 0.37
N LEU A 108 2.29 -1.36 0.06
CA LEU A 108 2.92 -0.93 -1.21
C LEU A 108 4.29 -1.58 -1.37
N GLN A 109 5.11 -1.55 -0.31
CA GLN A 109 6.45 -2.14 -0.32
C GLN A 109 6.40 -3.65 -0.59
N GLY A 110 5.49 -4.38 0.06
CA GLY A 110 5.34 -5.82 -0.14
C GLY A 110 4.87 -6.16 -1.56
N ILE A 111 3.96 -5.37 -2.13
CA ILE A 111 3.48 -5.57 -3.52
C ILE A 111 4.59 -5.31 -4.52
N MET A 112 5.34 -4.21 -4.36
CA MET A 112 6.48 -3.89 -5.22
C MET A 112 7.57 -4.94 -5.12
N HIS A 113 7.91 -5.38 -3.91
CA HIS A 113 8.85 -6.48 -3.70
C HIS A 113 8.39 -7.78 -4.39
N ALA A 114 7.09 -8.11 -4.33
CA ALA A 114 6.53 -9.30 -4.97
C ALA A 114 6.74 -9.34 -6.49
N VAL A 115 6.73 -8.17 -7.15
CA VAL A 115 7.03 -8.04 -8.59
C VAL A 115 8.51 -7.75 -8.88
N GLY A 116 9.38 -7.96 -7.88
CA GLY A 116 10.83 -7.85 -8.00
C GLY A 116 11.36 -6.41 -8.03
N ILE A 117 10.57 -5.43 -7.59
CA ILE A 117 11.02 -4.04 -7.45
C ILE A 117 11.77 -3.88 -6.12
N GLU A 118 12.89 -3.19 -6.17
CA GLU A 118 13.73 -3.00 -4.99
C GLU A 118 13.08 -2.02 -4.01
N VAL A 119 13.10 -2.39 -2.72
CA VAL A 119 12.67 -1.56 -1.59
C VAL A 119 13.88 -1.35 -0.68
N ILE A 120 14.15 -0.11 -0.32
CA ILE A 120 15.32 0.30 0.47
C ILE A 120 14.93 1.31 1.55
N ARG A 121 15.83 1.56 2.50
CA ARG A 121 15.64 2.63 3.49
C ARG A 121 15.72 4.02 2.86
N VAL A 122 14.86 4.94 3.34
CA VAL A 122 14.88 6.37 2.94
C VAL A 122 16.28 6.96 3.09
N LYS A 123 16.97 6.68 4.20
CA LYS A 123 18.35 7.15 4.48
C LYS A 123 19.42 6.71 3.46
N LYS A 124 19.12 5.73 2.59
CA LYS A 124 20.02 5.32 1.49
C LYS A 124 19.83 6.18 0.24
N ILE A 125 18.70 6.90 0.13
CA ILE A 125 18.38 7.80 -0.97
C ILE A 125 18.64 9.25 -0.56
N ILE A 126 18.18 9.63 0.64
CA ILE A 126 18.22 11.00 1.15
C ILE A 126 19.36 11.15 2.16
N ALA A 127 20.21 12.16 1.95
CA ALA A 127 21.37 12.41 2.79
C ALA A 127 21.06 13.28 4.02
N SER A 128 20.11 14.21 3.92
CA SER A 128 19.72 15.10 5.03
C SER A 128 18.92 14.34 6.09
N GLN A 129 19.31 14.48 7.36
CA GLN A 129 18.59 13.88 8.48
C GLN A 129 17.21 14.49 8.66
N GLU A 130 17.06 15.79 8.40
CA GLU A 130 15.80 16.51 8.46
C GLU A 130 14.81 15.99 7.41
N ALA A 131 15.29 15.79 6.18
CA ALA A 131 14.47 15.22 5.11
C ALA A 131 14.09 13.76 5.42
N VAL A 132 15.03 12.94 5.93
CA VAL A 132 14.70 11.58 6.41
C VAL A 132 13.65 11.61 7.53
N ALA A 133 13.73 12.57 8.46
CA ALA A 133 12.77 12.69 9.56
C ALA A 133 11.36 13.06 9.09
N ALA A 134 11.23 13.79 7.98
CA ALA A 134 9.93 14.14 7.40
C ALA A 134 9.10 12.89 7.04
N HIS A 135 9.76 11.80 6.64
CA HIS A 135 9.14 10.49 6.33
C HIS A 135 8.68 9.69 7.56
N SER A 136 8.83 10.27 8.75
CA SER A 136 8.43 9.66 10.03
C SER A 136 7.65 10.63 10.91
N ILE A 137 7.13 11.71 10.32
CA ILE A 137 6.48 12.81 11.05
C ILE A 137 5.22 12.38 11.83
N SER A 138 4.59 11.29 11.42
CA SER A 138 3.40 10.72 12.06
C SER A 138 3.72 9.49 12.91
N MET A 139 4.99 9.12 13.10
CA MET A 139 5.37 8.10 14.08
C MET A 139 5.11 8.58 15.52
N PRO A 140 4.81 7.65 16.46
CA PRO A 140 4.74 6.19 16.27
C PRO A 140 3.39 5.69 15.73
N ASP A 141 2.37 6.54 15.65
CA ASP A 141 1.02 6.13 15.25
C ASP A 141 0.38 7.14 14.28
N PRO A 142 0.26 6.80 12.97
CA PRO A 142 -0.34 7.69 11.98
C PRO A 142 -1.84 7.90 12.20
N HIS A 143 -2.49 7.15 13.10
CA HIS A 143 -3.92 7.25 13.37
C HIS A 143 -4.29 8.27 14.44
N ARG A 144 -3.32 8.94 15.10
CA ARG A 144 -3.67 10.00 16.06
C ARG A 144 -4.35 11.17 15.32
N LYS A 145 -5.26 11.88 16.00
CA LYS A 145 -6.01 12.98 15.38
C LYS A 145 -5.11 14.15 14.96
N ASP A 146 -4.06 14.40 15.73
CA ASP A 146 -3.15 15.54 15.65
C ASP A 146 -1.82 15.22 14.92
N VAL A 147 -1.73 14.10 14.21
CA VAL A 147 -0.50 13.72 13.49
C VAL A 147 -0.09 14.76 12.44
N GLY A 148 1.22 14.95 12.28
CA GLY A 148 1.75 15.71 11.15
C GLY A 148 1.30 15.11 9.82
N LEU A 149 1.17 15.96 8.80
CA LEU A 149 0.87 15.54 7.44
C LEU A 149 2.07 15.82 6.54
N HIS A 150 2.44 14.83 5.76
CA HIS A 150 3.45 14.91 4.72
C HIS A 150 2.78 15.31 3.40
N ARG A 151 3.51 16.01 2.52
CA ARG A 151 2.99 16.50 1.24
C ARG A 151 3.34 15.53 0.12
N LEU A 152 2.29 15.07 -0.55
CA LEU A 152 2.34 14.28 -1.77
C LEU A 152 2.02 15.17 -2.99
N ARG A 153 2.89 15.17 -4.00
CA ARG A 153 2.63 15.77 -5.32
C ARG A 153 2.17 14.71 -6.30
N VAL A 154 0.94 14.85 -6.79
CA VAL A 154 0.29 13.90 -7.70
C VAL A 154 0.46 14.33 -9.15
N VAL A 155 0.90 13.38 -9.98
CA VAL A 155 1.13 13.57 -11.42
C VAL A 155 -0.19 13.85 -12.14
N PRO A 156 -0.26 14.87 -13.03
CA PRO A 156 -1.45 15.18 -13.81
C PRO A 156 -1.90 14.01 -14.70
N GLY A 157 -3.21 13.82 -14.87
CA GLY A 157 -3.77 12.78 -15.75
C GLY A 157 -3.65 11.35 -15.21
N SER A 158 -3.23 11.19 -13.95
CA SER A 158 -3.34 9.92 -13.21
C SER A 158 -4.79 9.67 -12.76
N ARG A 159 -5.14 8.41 -12.48
CA ARG A 159 -6.44 8.11 -11.85
C ARG A 159 -6.54 8.80 -10.49
N LEU A 160 -5.47 8.78 -9.70
CA LEU A 160 -5.38 9.45 -8.41
C LEU A 160 -5.73 10.94 -8.54
N SER A 161 -5.15 11.64 -9.53
CA SER A 161 -5.48 13.06 -9.78
C SER A 161 -6.96 13.28 -10.07
N SER A 162 -7.60 12.36 -10.79
CA SER A 162 -9.04 12.43 -11.12
C SER A 162 -9.92 12.26 -9.88
N ILE A 163 -9.52 11.41 -8.93
CA ILE A 163 -10.26 11.17 -7.67
C ILE A 163 -10.19 12.41 -6.77
N ILE A 164 -8.98 12.97 -6.59
CA ILE A 164 -8.71 14.03 -5.59
C ILE A 164 -9.01 15.44 -6.11
N SER A 165 -9.08 15.65 -7.43
CA SER A 165 -9.37 16.96 -8.04
C SER A 165 -10.71 17.57 -7.62
N LYS A 166 -11.61 16.76 -7.04
CA LYS A 166 -12.87 17.20 -6.44
C LYS A 166 -12.68 18.10 -5.21
N TYR A 167 -11.54 17.97 -4.51
CA TYR A 167 -11.31 18.64 -3.23
C TYR A 167 -10.10 19.56 -3.24
N THR A 168 -9.15 19.30 -4.13
CA THR A 168 -7.93 20.10 -4.25
C THR A 168 -7.71 20.54 -5.68
N LYS A 169 -7.46 21.85 -5.85
CA LYS A 169 -7.19 22.42 -7.17
C LYS A 169 -5.78 22.07 -7.63
N PRO A 170 -5.58 21.76 -8.94
CA PRO A 170 -4.25 21.64 -9.50
C PRO A 170 -3.54 23.00 -9.55
N ASP A 171 -2.21 22.95 -9.56
CA ASP A 171 -1.36 24.09 -9.89
C ASP A 171 -1.37 24.42 -11.40
N ASP A 172 -0.64 25.45 -11.80
CA ASP A 172 -0.57 25.90 -13.20
C ASP A 172 -0.03 24.83 -14.17
N ASN A 173 0.69 23.82 -13.65
CA ASN A 173 1.22 22.69 -14.41
C ASN A 173 0.33 21.44 -14.30
N GLY A 174 -0.85 21.55 -13.70
CA GLY A 174 -1.81 20.46 -13.53
C GLY A 174 -1.53 19.54 -12.32
N TRP A 175 -0.48 19.79 -11.55
CA TRP A 175 -0.11 18.92 -10.42
C TRP A 175 -1.02 19.20 -9.23
N ILE A 176 -1.35 18.16 -8.46
CA ILE A 176 -2.17 18.32 -7.26
C ILE A 176 -1.33 18.00 -6.03
N ALA A 177 -1.28 18.92 -5.07
CA ALA A 177 -0.68 18.67 -3.77
C ALA A 177 -1.74 18.14 -2.78
N ILE A 178 -1.56 16.93 -2.28
CA ILE A 178 -2.38 16.39 -1.19
C ILE A 178 -1.50 16.05 0.01
N TYR A 179 -2.13 15.81 1.15
CA TYR A 179 -1.43 15.66 2.42
C TYR A 179 -1.95 14.45 3.17
N PHE A 180 -1.07 13.55 3.61
CA PHE A 180 -1.44 12.37 4.38
C PHE A 180 -0.46 12.15 5.54
N PRO A 181 -0.86 11.41 6.59
CA PRO A 181 0.07 10.97 7.62
C PRO A 181 1.15 10.07 7.01
N ASP A 182 2.37 10.24 7.49
CA ASP A 182 3.54 9.53 7.00
C ASP A 182 4.37 8.96 8.17
N ALA A 183 4.60 7.65 8.11
CA ALA A 183 5.18 6.87 9.20
C ALA A 183 5.98 5.67 8.67
N HIS A 184 7.02 5.91 7.85
CA HIS A 184 7.83 4.83 7.29
C HIS A 184 9.34 5.06 7.28
N GLY A 185 10.11 3.96 7.32
CA GLY A 185 11.56 4.00 7.14
C GLY A 185 12.05 3.35 5.84
N GLY A 186 11.22 2.53 5.21
CA GLY A 186 11.47 1.88 3.91
C GLY A 186 10.63 2.50 2.80
N VAL A 187 11.12 2.45 1.57
CA VAL A 187 10.51 3.05 0.38
C VAL A 187 10.91 2.26 -0.87
N VAL A 188 10.13 2.42 -1.95
CA VAL A 188 10.51 1.92 -3.27
C VAL A 188 11.74 2.68 -3.76
N ASN A 189 12.76 1.97 -4.24
CA ASN A 189 13.97 2.60 -4.77
C ASN A 189 13.61 3.45 -6.02
N ASN A 190 13.99 4.71 -6.03
CA ASN A 190 13.76 5.63 -7.15
C ASN A 190 14.94 5.68 -8.14
N SER A 191 15.84 4.68 -8.12
CA SER A 191 16.88 4.54 -9.13
C SER A 191 16.29 4.38 -10.53
N GLN A 192 17.01 4.87 -11.55
CA GLN A 192 16.54 4.85 -12.93
C GLN A 192 16.27 3.43 -13.45
N GLU A 193 17.03 2.43 -12.98
CA GLU A 193 16.82 1.02 -13.31
C GLU A 193 15.50 0.52 -12.72
N ASN A 194 15.24 0.80 -11.44
CA ASN A 194 14.03 0.37 -10.76
C ASN A 194 12.79 1.07 -11.34
N ILE A 195 12.87 2.37 -11.67
CA ILE A 195 11.80 3.11 -12.37
C ILE A 195 11.46 2.45 -13.70
N LYS A 196 12.47 2.15 -14.54
CA LYS A 196 12.24 1.48 -15.84
C LYS A 196 11.59 0.10 -15.66
N LYS A 197 11.94 -0.62 -14.60
CA LYS A 197 11.34 -1.91 -14.28
C LYS A 197 9.89 -1.77 -13.83
N ILE A 198 9.57 -0.78 -12.99
CA ILE A 198 8.19 -0.47 -12.58
C ILE A 198 7.34 -0.21 -13.83
N GLU A 199 7.82 0.65 -14.73
CA GLU A 199 7.12 1.00 -15.97
C GLU A 199 6.97 -0.19 -16.92
N SER A 200 8.00 -1.03 -17.06
CA SER A 200 7.94 -2.21 -17.94
C SER A 200 6.97 -3.29 -17.46
N LEU A 201 6.69 -3.34 -16.16
CA LEU A 201 5.67 -4.19 -15.55
C LEU A 201 4.24 -3.62 -15.69
N GLY A 202 4.10 -2.43 -16.29
CA GLY A 202 2.81 -1.77 -16.54
C GLY A 202 2.31 -0.92 -15.36
N TYR A 203 3.16 -0.65 -14.38
CA TYR A 203 2.85 0.29 -13.30
C TYR A 203 3.20 1.73 -13.71
N ARG A 204 2.52 2.71 -13.12
CA ARG A 204 2.78 4.13 -13.30
C ARG A 204 3.08 4.75 -11.94
N ILE A 205 4.20 5.45 -11.84
CA ILE A 205 4.49 6.26 -10.66
C ILE A 205 3.65 7.54 -10.76
N VAL A 206 2.81 7.81 -9.76
CA VAL A 206 1.81 8.89 -9.81
C VAL A 206 1.86 9.84 -8.63
N GLY A 207 2.68 9.57 -7.61
CA GLY A 207 2.86 10.44 -6.47
C GLY A 207 4.32 10.49 -6.03
N PHE A 208 4.79 11.70 -5.74
CA PHE A 208 6.12 11.95 -5.22
C PHE A 208 6.08 12.86 -3.99
N SER A 209 7.01 12.67 -3.06
CA SER A 209 7.33 13.65 -2.03
C SER A 209 8.08 14.85 -2.63
N ASP A 210 8.32 15.89 -1.82
CA ASP A 210 9.13 17.04 -2.24
C ASP A 210 10.61 16.70 -2.48
N ASP A 211 11.13 15.64 -1.85
CA ASP A 211 12.49 15.15 -2.01
C ASP A 211 12.63 14.03 -3.06
N GLY A 212 11.57 13.77 -3.82
CA GLY A 212 11.60 12.87 -4.98
C GLY A 212 11.46 11.38 -4.65
N ILE A 213 11.05 11.05 -3.41
CA ILE A 213 10.64 9.70 -3.03
C ILE A 213 9.33 9.36 -3.71
N ILE A 214 9.19 8.08 -4.11
CA ILE A 214 7.98 7.54 -4.71
C ILE A 214 6.98 7.25 -3.60
N GLU A 215 5.82 7.90 -3.69
CA GLU A 215 4.82 7.87 -2.62
C GLU A 215 3.47 7.29 -3.07
N ALA A 216 3.20 7.27 -4.38
CA ALA A 216 2.04 6.58 -4.92
C ALA A 216 2.31 5.95 -6.28
N ILE A 217 1.79 4.74 -6.47
CA ILE A 217 1.93 3.95 -7.70
C ILE A 217 0.55 3.46 -8.13
N GLU A 218 0.24 3.60 -9.41
CA GLU A 218 -0.91 2.99 -10.07
C GLU A 218 -0.48 1.70 -10.78
N ASP A 219 -1.27 0.64 -10.68
CA ASP A 219 -1.06 -0.56 -11.49
C ASP A 219 -1.83 -0.52 -12.82
N LYS A 220 -1.59 -1.52 -13.67
CA LYS A 220 -2.25 -1.68 -14.98
C LYS A 220 -3.78 -1.84 -14.91
N ASN A 221 -4.32 -2.20 -13.74
CA ASN A 221 -5.75 -2.37 -13.48
C ASN A 221 -6.36 -1.14 -12.78
N GLY A 222 -5.58 -0.06 -12.63
CA GLY A 222 -6.01 1.17 -11.97
C GLY A 222 -6.10 1.07 -10.44
N ASN A 223 -5.53 0.02 -9.82
CA ASN A 223 -5.28 -0.01 -8.37
C ASN A 223 -4.30 1.08 -8.01
N ILE A 224 -4.47 1.70 -6.83
CA ILE A 224 -3.59 2.75 -6.34
C ILE A 224 -2.96 2.26 -5.05
N LEU A 225 -1.64 2.32 -4.99
CA LEU A 225 -0.83 1.96 -3.84
C LEU A 225 -0.24 3.24 -3.26
N PHE A 226 -0.21 3.35 -1.94
CA PHE A 226 0.30 4.51 -1.22
C PHE A 226 1.41 4.10 -0.27
N GLN A 227 2.39 4.96 -0.11
CA GLN A 227 3.44 4.83 0.89
C GLN A 227 3.03 5.59 2.17
N ASP A 228 2.42 6.77 2.02
CA ASP A 228 1.62 7.47 3.04
C ASP A 228 0.37 6.69 3.51
N HIS A 229 -0.30 7.18 4.56
CA HIS A 229 -1.46 6.57 5.23
C HIS A 229 -2.81 7.32 5.03
N PRO A 230 -3.41 7.33 3.82
CA PRO A 230 -4.73 7.95 3.61
C PRO A 230 -5.84 7.29 4.44
N GLU A 231 -5.74 6.00 4.74
CA GLU A 231 -6.70 5.26 5.57
C GLU A 231 -6.79 5.84 6.99
N ALA A 232 -5.70 6.38 7.54
CA ALA A 232 -5.69 6.91 8.89
C ALA A 232 -6.61 8.14 9.03
N LEU A 233 -6.59 9.04 8.04
CA LEU A 233 -7.52 10.18 8.01
C LEU A 233 -8.97 9.72 7.79
N ALA A 234 -9.20 8.77 6.88
CA ALA A 234 -10.54 8.24 6.65
C ALA A 234 -11.10 7.54 7.90
N ILE A 235 -10.29 6.75 8.62
CA ILE A 235 -10.66 6.14 9.91
C ILE A 235 -11.10 7.21 10.91
N ASN A 236 -10.31 8.28 11.04
CA ASN A 236 -10.59 9.34 12.01
C ASN A 236 -11.88 10.10 11.68
N ALA A 237 -12.11 10.43 10.42
CA ALA A 237 -13.35 11.08 9.97
C ALA A 237 -14.59 10.22 10.23
N ILE A 238 -14.46 8.90 10.10
CA ILE A 238 -15.56 7.95 10.30
C ILE A 238 -15.76 7.62 11.80
N LYS A 239 -14.74 7.82 12.63
CA LYS A 239 -14.79 7.63 14.09
C LYS A 239 -15.29 8.88 14.83
N GLY A 240 -14.94 10.08 14.37
CA GLY A 240 -15.33 11.36 14.98
C GLY A 240 -16.22 12.17 14.06
N SER A 241 -17.51 12.28 14.41
CA SER A 241 -18.47 13.21 13.82
C SER A 241 -18.39 14.62 14.41
N ASP A 242 -17.26 14.98 15.03
CA ASP A 242 -17.11 16.27 15.72
C ASP A 242 -16.28 17.19 14.84
N GLN A 243 -17.01 17.96 14.03
CA GLN A 243 -16.51 19.16 13.39
C GLN A 243 -16.18 20.17 14.50
N ASP A 244 -14.93 20.23 14.93
CA ASP A 244 -14.42 21.48 15.49
C ASP A 244 -14.19 22.43 14.31
N ASP A 245 -15.23 23.21 14.00
CA ASP A 245 -15.20 24.32 13.04
C ASP A 245 -14.36 25.46 13.63
N ASN A 246 -13.03 25.35 13.55
CA ASN A 246 -12.15 26.50 13.61
C ASN A 246 -11.52 26.70 12.23
N ASP A 247 -11.82 27.84 11.60
CA ASP A 247 -11.34 28.22 10.28
C ASP A 247 -9.88 28.71 10.36
N ASN A 248 -8.93 27.81 10.59
CA ASN A 248 -7.52 28.09 10.35
C ASN A 248 -7.05 27.39 9.06
N ASP A 249 -6.02 27.93 8.39
CA ASP A 249 -5.51 27.38 7.13
C ASP A 249 -5.06 25.91 7.25
N ASN A 250 -4.57 25.52 8.43
CA ASN A 250 -4.22 24.14 8.75
C ASN A 250 -5.44 23.21 8.79
N ASP A 251 -6.60 23.72 9.21
CA ASP A 251 -7.85 22.97 9.29
C ASP A 251 -8.48 22.78 7.90
N ILE A 252 -8.34 23.78 7.01
CA ILE A 252 -8.74 23.65 5.60
C ILE A 252 -7.94 22.55 4.90
N ARG A 253 -6.60 22.55 5.03
CA ARG A 253 -5.75 21.53 4.39
C ARG A 253 -6.04 20.13 4.94
N ARG A 254 -6.18 19.99 6.26
CA ARG A 254 -6.53 18.71 6.88
C ARG A 254 -7.92 18.23 6.45
N ARG A 255 -8.89 19.13 6.28
CA ARG A 255 -10.22 18.82 5.74
C ARG A 255 -10.14 18.34 4.30
N GLN A 256 -9.40 19.03 3.43
CA GLN A 256 -9.19 18.62 2.02
C GLN A 256 -8.50 17.25 1.94
N ALA A 257 -7.46 17.04 2.75
CA ALA A 257 -6.78 15.77 2.90
C ALA A 257 -7.74 14.65 3.32
N THR A 258 -8.57 14.91 4.32
CA THR A 258 -9.57 13.96 4.83
C THR A 258 -10.61 13.60 3.77
N LEU A 259 -11.12 14.58 3.03
CA LEU A 259 -12.08 14.34 1.95
C LEU A 259 -11.44 13.55 0.79
N SER A 260 -10.17 13.84 0.47
CA SER A 260 -9.39 13.10 -0.52
C SER A 260 -9.18 11.65 -0.08
N ALA A 261 -8.82 11.42 1.18
CA ALA A 261 -8.69 10.09 1.77
C ALA A 261 -10.00 9.29 1.67
N ILE A 262 -11.12 9.88 2.09
CA ILE A 262 -12.44 9.23 1.98
C ILE A 262 -12.77 8.89 0.53
N ALA A 263 -12.47 9.79 -0.41
CA ALA A 263 -12.73 9.55 -1.82
C ALA A 263 -11.87 8.44 -2.42
N ILE A 264 -10.60 8.31 -1.99
CA ILE A 264 -9.72 7.20 -2.36
C ILE A 264 -10.28 5.87 -1.84
N ILE A 265 -10.69 5.82 -0.56
CA ILE A 265 -11.27 4.60 0.02
C ILE A 265 -12.60 4.25 -0.66
N ASN A 266 -13.44 5.23 -0.96
CA ASN A 266 -14.68 5.01 -1.71
C ASN A 266 -14.42 4.55 -3.14
N ASP A 267 -13.42 5.09 -3.84
CA ASP A 267 -13.04 4.62 -5.18
C ASP A 267 -12.63 3.14 -5.12
N PHE A 268 -11.79 2.77 -4.16
CA PHE A 268 -11.41 1.37 -3.94
C PHE A 268 -12.63 0.47 -3.71
N LEU A 269 -13.55 0.86 -2.83
CA LEU A 269 -14.72 0.04 -2.51
C LEU A 269 -15.69 -0.09 -3.69
N TYR A 270 -15.99 1.02 -4.37
CA TYR A 270 -17.18 1.12 -5.22
C TYR A 270 -16.92 1.25 -6.72
N ARG A 271 -15.66 1.26 -7.17
CA ARG A 271 -15.38 1.22 -8.60
C ARG A 271 -15.80 -0.13 -9.21
N ASN A 272 -16.22 -0.08 -10.47
CA ASN A 272 -16.64 -1.26 -11.24
C ASN A 272 -15.47 -1.95 -11.93
#